data_AF-A0A6G0L4Z5-F1
#
_entry.id   AF-A0A6G0L4Z5-F1
#
_cell.length_a   1.000
_cell.length_b   1.000
_cell.length_c   1.000
_cell.angle_alpha   90.00
_cell.angle_beta   90.00
_cell.angle_gamma   90.00
#
_symmetry.space_group_name_H-M   'P 1'
#
loop_
_entity.id
_entity.type
_entity.pdbx_description
1 polymer ?
#
loop_
_entity_poly.entity_id
_entity_poly.type
_entity_poly.pdbx_seq_one_letter_code
_entity_poly.pdbx_strand_id
1 'polypeptide(L)'
;MEQRSRIARSYGAADPGVKRVISVVNLQHHWGVFFVDQRRKRCYLFDPMQLKSNISTLKDAVRSIVEPMLDMTDQLQIETINGCEQKDSTSCGLWCLVVMELLLFGATPEHWSSYWNDSLYNAVGYLRMRYMFKILKLHNYVGVAEAAGGEDK
;
A
#
# COMPACT_ATOMS: atom_id res chain seq x y z
N MET A 1 11.44 15.98 -7.33
CA MET A 1 11.44 15.14 -6.10
C MET A 1 10.77 15.84 -4.92
N GLU A 2 11.02 17.13 -4.70
CA GLU A 2 10.51 17.90 -3.55
C GLU A 2 8.99 17.83 -3.36
N GLN A 3 8.19 17.96 -4.43
CA GLN A 3 6.73 17.93 -4.32
C GLN A 3 6.17 16.58 -3.81
N ARG A 4 6.74 15.45 -4.26
CA ARG A 4 6.31 14.11 -3.81
C ARG A 4 6.66 13.87 -2.34
N SER A 5 7.85 14.29 -1.92
CA SER A 5 8.28 14.26 -0.52
C SER A 5 7.39 15.15 0.35
N ARG A 6 7.08 16.37 -0.11
CA ARG A 6 6.18 17.30 0.59
C ARG A 6 4.79 16.73 0.81
N ILE A 7 4.20 16.09 -0.21
CA ILE A 7 2.87 15.45 -0.09
C ILE A 7 2.93 14.30 0.92
N ALA A 8 3.91 13.41 0.81
CA ALA A 8 4.04 12.28 1.74
C ALA A 8 4.24 12.75 3.19
N ARG A 9 5.06 13.78 3.41
CA ARG A 9 5.23 14.42 4.73
C ARG A 9 3.93 15.06 5.23
N SER A 10 3.13 15.67 4.37
CA SER A 10 1.84 16.27 4.77
C SER A 10 0.81 15.24 5.23
N TYR A 11 0.97 13.97 4.83
CA TYR A 11 0.17 12.85 5.33
C TYR A 11 0.72 12.25 6.64
N GLY A 12 1.74 12.87 7.24
CA GLY A 12 2.38 12.41 8.47
C GLY A 12 3.37 11.27 8.27
N ALA A 13 3.75 10.92 7.03
CA ALA A 13 4.59 9.74 6.78
C ALA A 13 5.97 9.79 7.48
N ALA A 14 6.46 10.98 7.80
CA ALA A 14 7.74 11.22 8.47
C ALA A 14 7.60 11.54 9.97
N ASP A 15 6.40 11.41 10.54
CA ASP A 15 6.18 11.71 11.95
C ASP A 15 6.91 10.68 12.84
N PRO A 16 7.57 11.08 13.95
CA PRO A 16 8.39 10.19 14.78
C PRO A 16 7.67 8.97 15.38
N GLY A 17 6.33 8.97 15.39
CA GLY A 17 5.50 7.85 15.87
C GLY A 17 5.10 6.84 14.79
N VAL A 18 5.30 7.16 13.51
CA VAL A 18 4.89 6.32 12.39
C VAL A 18 5.85 5.14 12.25
N LYS A 19 5.29 3.94 12.34
CA LYS A 19 6.07 2.69 12.28
C LYS A 19 6.13 2.10 10.88
N ARG A 20 5.17 2.48 10.04
CA ARG A 20 4.94 1.91 8.72
C ARG A 20 4.54 3.00 7.75
N VAL A 21 5.12 2.98 6.55
CA VAL A 21 4.73 3.88 5.45
C VAL A 21 4.27 3.02 4.29
N ILE A 22 3.06 3.27 3.81
CA ILE A 22 2.43 2.51 2.74
C ILE A 22 1.97 3.45 1.64
N SER A 23 2.10 3.02 0.39
CA SER A 23 1.60 3.81 -0.73
C SER A 23 1.20 2.92 -1.89
N VAL A 24 0.08 3.27 -2.53
CA VAL A 24 -0.28 2.80 -3.87
C VAL A 24 0.16 3.87 -4.85
N VAL A 25 1.01 3.51 -5.80
CA VAL A 25 1.62 4.43 -6.76
C VAL A 25 1.06 4.14 -8.15
N ASN A 26 0.63 5.20 -8.82
CA ASN A 26 0.27 5.13 -10.23
C ASN A 26 1.56 5.08 -11.08
N LEU A 27 1.73 3.99 -11.82
CA LEU A 27 2.77 3.76 -12.81
C LEU A 27 2.17 3.98 -14.21
N GLN A 28 1.61 5.18 -14.42
CA GLN A 28 0.84 5.60 -15.60
C GLN A 28 -0.55 4.95 -15.70
N HIS A 29 -0.63 3.78 -16.32
CA HIS A 29 -1.89 3.04 -16.52
C HIS A 29 -1.97 1.78 -15.64
N HIS A 30 -1.00 1.64 -14.73
CA HIS A 30 -0.89 0.51 -13.81
C HIS A 30 -0.73 1.00 -12.38
N TRP A 31 -1.10 0.18 -11.41
CA TRP A 31 -0.92 0.48 -9.99
C TRP A 31 0.11 -0.47 -9.39
N GLY A 32 1.06 0.05 -8.64
CA GLY A 32 2.00 -0.72 -7.82
C GLY A 32 1.96 -0.27 -6.36
N VAL A 33 2.62 -1.01 -5.47
CA VAL A 33 2.67 -0.70 -4.04
C VAL A 33 4.08 -0.79 -3.50
N PHE A 34 4.38 0.07 -2.53
CA PHE A 34 5.44 -0.18 -1.56
C PHE A 34 4.90 -0.13 -0.13
N PHE A 35 5.53 -0.92 0.73
CA PHE A 35 5.28 -0.96 2.17
C PHE A 35 6.63 -0.89 2.88
N VAL A 36 6.84 0.10 3.73
CA VAL A 36 8.03 0.23 4.58
C VAL A 36 7.65 -0.12 6.00
N ASP A 37 8.34 -1.10 6.59
CA ASP A 37 8.40 -1.33 8.03
C ASP A 37 9.66 -0.66 8.57
N GLN A 38 9.51 0.50 9.21
CA GLN A 38 10.65 1.26 9.74
C GLN A 38 11.35 0.52 10.89
N ARG A 39 10.61 -0.28 11.68
CA ARG A 39 11.16 -1.01 12.82
C ARG A 39 12.07 -2.14 12.37
N ARG A 40 11.65 -2.85 11.33
CA ARG A 40 12.43 -3.95 10.74
C ARG A 40 13.42 -3.47 9.68
N LYS A 41 13.38 -2.18 9.33
CA LYS A 41 14.12 -1.60 8.19
C LYS A 41 13.93 -2.40 6.90
N ARG A 42 12.71 -2.86 6.66
CA ARG A 42 12.34 -3.63 5.46
C ARG A 42 11.37 -2.83 4.60
N CYS A 43 11.51 -2.96 3.29
CA CYS A 43 10.58 -2.44 2.32
C CYS A 43 10.12 -3.56 1.39
N TYR A 44 8.82 -3.74 1.25
CA TYR A 44 8.22 -4.67 0.32
C TYR A 44 7.66 -3.92 -0.88
N LEU A 45 8.07 -4.32 -2.07
CA LEU A 45 7.55 -3.84 -3.35
C LEU A 45 6.59 -4.86 -3.93
N PHE A 46 5.55 -4.37 -4.60
CA PHE A 46 4.63 -5.22 -5.32
C PHE A 46 4.15 -4.55 -6.59
N ASP A 47 4.25 -5.28 -7.69
CA ASP A 47 3.62 -4.95 -8.97
C ASP A 47 2.69 -6.12 -9.31
N PRO A 48 1.38 -5.89 -9.44
CA PRO A 48 0.42 -6.93 -9.80
C PRO A 48 0.81 -7.72 -11.05
N MET A 49 1.45 -7.10 -12.05
CA MET A 49 1.90 -7.78 -13.27
C MET A 49 3.35 -8.31 -13.19
N GLN A 50 4.00 -8.18 -12.03
CA GLN A 50 5.37 -8.62 -11.77
C GLN A 50 6.39 -8.08 -12.80
N LEU A 51 6.11 -6.91 -13.40
CA LEU A 51 6.96 -6.31 -14.42
C LEU A 51 8.24 -5.76 -13.79
N LYS A 52 9.39 -6.27 -14.24
CA LYS A 52 10.71 -5.84 -13.75
C LYS A 52 10.91 -4.32 -13.86
N SER A 53 10.41 -3.70 -14.92
CA SER A 53 10.46 -2.25 -15.12
C SER A 53 9.68 -1.48 -14.05
N ASN A 54 8.50 -1.96 -13.67
CA ASN A 54 7.67 -1.36 -12.63
C ASN A 54 8.31 -1.52 -11.26
N ILE A 55 8.83 -2.72 -10.96
CA ILE A 55 9.58 -2.97 -9.73
C ILE A 55 10.82 -2.08 -9.63
N SER A 56 11.57 -1.89 -10.72
CA SER A 56 12.69 -0.95 -10.76
C SER A 56 12.24 0.48 -10.46
N THR A 57 11.15 0.93 -11.09
CA THR A 57 10.59 2.26 -10.88
C THR A 57 10.17 2.47 -9.42
N LEU A 58 9.52 1.48 -8.80
CA LEU A 58 9.15 1.54 -7.38
C LEU A 58 10.39 1.56 -6.48
N LYS A 59 11.39 0.74 -6.77
CA LYS A 59 12.66 0.69 -6.03
C LYS A 59 13.37 2.04 -6.09
N ASP A 60 13.46 2.64 -7.26
CA ASP A 60 14.10 3.95 -7.46
C ASP A 60 13.35 5.05 -6.71
N ALA A 61 12.01 5.00 -6.71
CA ALA A 61 11.19 5.93 -5.93
C ALA A 61 11.42 5.76 -4.40
N VAL A 62 11.51 4.53 -3.91
CA VAL A 62 11.81 4.26 -2.49
C VAL A 62 13.19 4.81 -2.12
N ARG A 63 14.22 4.48 -2.90
CA ARG A 63 15.60 4.93 -2.67
C ARG A 63 15.76 6.44 -2.72
N SER A 64 15.18 7.09 -3.73
CA SER A 64 15.39 8.52 -3.97
C SER A 64 14.50 9.45 -3.15
N ILE A 65 13.32 8.97 -2.71
CA ILE A 65 12.33 9.82 -2.03
C ILE A 65 12.04 9.32 -0.62
N VAL A 66 11.70 8.04 -0.48
CA VAL A 66 11.17 7.51 0.78
C VAL A 66 12.27 7.36 1.82
N GLU A 67 13.41 6.78 1.46
CA GLU A 67 14.54 6.64 2.38
C GLU A 67 15.04 8.00 2.93
N PRO A 68 15.35 9.02 2.10
CA PRO A 68 15.72 10.34 2.61
C PRO A 68 14.60 11.02 3.41
N MET A 69 13.33 10.80 3.04
CA MET A 69 12.21 11.36 3.78
C MET A 69 12.15 10.84 5.21
N LEU A 70 12.49 9.57 5.41
CA LEU A 70 12.45 8.86 6.68
C LEU A 70 13.78 8.90 7.45
N ASP A 71 14.81 9.59 6.94
CA ASP A 71 16.17 9.56 7.48
C ASP A 71 16.76 8.12 7.55
N MET A 72 16.48 7.34 6.51
CA MET A 72 16.83 5.92 6.37
C MET A 72 17.62 5.64 5.09
N THR A 73 18.35 6.62 4.55
CA THR A 73 19.16 6.49 3.33
C THR A 73 20.05 5.25 3.39
N ASP A 74 19.91 4.35 2.41
CA ASP A 74 20.64 3.09 2.28
C ASP A 74 20.42 2.08 3.43
N GLN A 75 19.42 2.30 4.29
CA GLN A 75 19.15 1.43 5.43
C GLN A 75 18.05 0.40 5.17
N LEU A 76 17.17 0.60 4.17
CA LEU A 76 16.09 -0.36 3.92
C LEU A 76 16.58 -1.56 3.11
N GLN A 77 16.29 -2.76 3.62
CA GLN A 77 16.30 -3.98 2.84
C GLN A 77 15.05 -4.01 1.97
N ILE A 78 15.23 -3.91 0.64
CA ILE A 78 14.12 -3.88 -0.32
C ILE A 78 13.92 -5.26 -0.93
N GLU A 79 12.70 -5.77 -0.87
CA GLU A 79 12.29 -7.08 -1.36
C GLU A 79 11.02 -6.98 -2.18
N THR A 80 10.82 -7.92 -3.11
CA THR A 80 9.63 -7.95 -3.96
C THR A 80 8.70 -9.08 -3.53
N ILE A 81 7.41 -8.80 -3.42
CA ILE A 81 6.36 -9.80 -3.24
C ILE A 81 6.06 -10.44 -4.60
N ASN A 82 6.53 -11.67 -4.80
CA ASN A 82 6.34 -12.43 -6.05
C ASN A 82 5.29 -13.55 -5.93
N GLY A 83 4.64 -13.70 -4.77
CA GLY A 83 3.77 -14.84 -4.48
C GLY A 83 2.36 -14.74 -5.08
N CYS A 84 2.06 -13.70 -5.87
CA CYS A 84 0.83 -13.57 -6.64
C CYS A 84 1.05 -12.69 -7.88
N GLU A 85 0.29 -12.97 -8.94
CA GLU A 85 0.34 -12.26 -10.22
C GLU A 85 -1.08 -12.09 -10.76
N GLN A 86 -1.40 -10.88 -11.20
CA GLN A 86 -2.68 -10.55 -11.78
C GLN A 86 -2.89 -11.30 -13.10
N LYS A 87 -4.08 -11.90 -13.24
CA LYS A 87 -4.46 -12.73 -14.40
C LYS A 87 -5.38 -12.02 -15.39
N ASP A 88 -5.72 -10.75 -15.15
CA ASP A 88 -6.61 -9.94 -15.98
C ASP A 88 -5.96 -8.59 -16.32
N SER A 89 -6.66 -7.68 -17.01
CA SER A 89 -6.15 -6.35 -17.37
C SER A 89 -6.67 -5.20 -16.48
N THR A 90 -7.49 -5.49 -15.46
CA THR A 90 -8.29 -4.47 -14.75
C THR A 90 -8.11 -4.46 -13.24
N SER A 91 -7.49 -5.48 -12.65
CA SER A 91 -7.46 -5.68 -11.20
C SER A 91 -6.20 -5.17 -10.50
N CYS A 92 -5.37 -4.35 -11.15
CA CYS A 92 -4.09 -3.92 -10.55
C CYS A 92 -4.28 -3.15 -9.26
N GLY A 93 -5.23 -2.21 -9.24
CA GLY A 93 -5.61 -1.51 -8.01
C GLY A 93 -6.16 -2.45 -6.93
N LEU A 94 -6.93 -3.47 -7.31
CA LEU A 94 -7.47 -4.45 -6.36
C LEU A 94 -6.35 -5.26 -5.70
N TRP A 95 -5.44 -5.81 -6.49
CA TRP A 95 -4.34 -6.62 -5.97
C TRP A 95 -3.39 -5.79 -5.12
N CYS A 96 -3.15 -4.52 -5.46
CA CYS A 96 -2.45 -3.58 -4.60
C CYS A 96 -3.09 -3.47 -3.19
N LEU A 97 -4.42 -3.34 -3.11
CA LEU A 97 -5.14 -3.27 -1.83
C LEU A 97 -5.05 -4.58 -1.05
N VAL A 98 -5.23 -5.72 -1.74
CA VAL A 98 -5.17 -7.04 -1.11
C VAL A 98 -3.78 -7.29 -0.53
N VAL A 99 -2.71 -7.13 -1.33
CA VAL A 99 -1.33 -7.35 -0.85
C VAL A 99 -1.00 -6.40 0.29
N MET A 100 -1.38 -5.12 0.20
CA MET A 100 -1.17 -4.17 1.30
C MET A 100 -1.86 -4.60 2.60
N GLU A 101 -3.10 -5.08 2.52
CA GLU A 101 -3.83 -5.58 3.70
C GLU A 101 -3.16 -6.83 4.30
N LEU A 102 -2.65 -7.75 3.47
CA LEU A 102 -1.89 -8.91 3.94
C LEU A 102 -0.59 -8.50 4.65
N LEU A 103 0.17 -7.54 4.08
CA LEU A 103 1.37 -7.00 4.71
C LEU A 103 1.06 -6.31 6.05
N LEU A 104 -0.06 -5.59 6.14
CA LEU A 104 -0.54 -4.99 7.39
C LEU A 104 -0.87 -6.03 8.46
N PHE A 105 -1.39 -7.20 8.06
CA PHE A 105 -1.60 -8.36 8.93
C PHE A 105 -0.33 -9.15 9.24
N GLY A 106 0.81 -8.74 8.67
CA GLY A 106 2.12 -9.27 9.00
C GLY A 106 2.69 -10.23 7.97
N ALA A 107 2.03 -10.47 6.84
CA ALA A 107 2.56 -11.27 5.74
C ALA A 107 3.97 -10.80 5.33
N THR A 108 4.86 -11.75 5.05
CA THR A 108 6.18 -11.50 4.45
C THR A 108 6.43 -12.53 3.36
N PRO A 109 7.46 -12.36 2.50
CA PRO A 109 7.83 -13.38 1.52
C PRO A 109 8.03 -14.77 2.13
N GLU A 110 8.63 -14.87 3.32
CA GLU A 110 8.99 -16.15 3.94
C GLU A 110 7.78 -16.99 4.36
N HIS A 111 6.66 -16.36 4.71
CA HIS A 111 5.45 -17.05 5.16
C HIS A 111 4.21 -16.63 4.38
N TRP A 112 4.41 -16.25 3.11
CA TRP A 112 3.36 -15.77 2.21
C TRP A 112 2.20 -16.77 2.08
N SER A 113 2.52 -18.05 1.96
CA SER A 113 1.54 -19.15 1.80
C SER A 113 0.60 -19.33 3.00
N SER A 114 0.91 -18.77 4.17
CA SER A 114 0.01 -18.77 5.33
C SER A 114 -1.11 -17.72 5.21
N TYR A 115 -0.94 -16.73 4.33
CA TYR A 115 -1.85 -15.59 4.16
C TYR A 115 -2.53 -15.60 2.79
N TRP A 116 -1.80 -16.04 1.75
CA TRP A 116 -2.26 -16.06 0.38
C TRP A 116 -2.73 -17.45 -0.04
N ASN A 117 -3.85 -17.49 -0.76
CA ASN A 117 -4.35 -18.68 -1.43
C ASN A 117 -4.88 -18.30 -2.83
N ASP A 118 -4.49 -19.06 -3.85
CA ASP A 118 -4.89 -18.81 -5.25
C ASP A 118 -6.40 -18.86 -5.49
N SER A 119 -7.18 -19.45 -4.59
CA SER A 119 -8.65 -19.35 -4.63
C SER A 119 -9.17 -17.90 -4.54
N LEU A 120 -8.36 -16.95 -4.06
CA LEU A 120 -8.69 -15.52 -4.06
C LEU A 120 -8.91 -14.97 -5.48
N TYR A 121 -8.30 -15.56 -6.51
CA TYR A 121 -8.57 -15.17 -7.90
C TYR A 121 -10.03 -15.43 -8.29
N ASN A 122 -10.70 -16.40 -7.67
CA ASN A 122 -12.11 -16.69 -7.91
C ASN A 122 -13.04 -15.71 -7.14
N ALA A 123 -12.48 -14.89 -6.25
CA ALA A 123 -13.23 -13.98 -5.38
C ALA A 123 -13.12 -12.50 -5.81
N VAL A 124 -12.59 -12.19 -7.00
CA VAL A 124 -12.35 -10.80 -7.47
C VAL A 124 -13.60 -9.92 -7.33
N GLY A 125 -14.76 -10.39 -7.78
CA GLY A 125 -16.02 -9.64 -7.67
C GLY A 125 -16.40 -9.33 -6.22
N TYR A 126 -16.28 -10.32 -5.34
CA TYR A 126 -16.53 -10.16 -3.91
C TYR A 126 -15.52 -9.19 -3.26
N LEU A 127 -14.23 -9.29 -3.59
CA LEU A 127 -13.19 -8.42 -3.03
C LEU A 127 -13.42 -6.95 -3.43
N ARG A 128 -13.80 -6.67 -4.68
CA ARG A 128 -14.17 -5.32 -5.13
C ARG A 128 -15.32 -4.75 -4.29
N MET A 129 -16.39 -5.53 -4.12
CA MET A 129 -17.51 -5.12 -3.27
C MET A 129 -17.10 -4.93 -1.81
N ARG A 130 -16.26 -5.82 -1.26
CA ARG A 130 -15.74 -5.72 0.11
C ARG A 130 -15.01 -4.39 0.35
N TYR A 131 -14.11 -3.98 -0.54
CA TYR A 131 -13.41 -2.70 -0.41
C TYR A 131 -14.36 -1.51 -0.60
N MET A 132 -15.30 -1.57 -1.54
CA MET A 132 -16.34 -0.55 -1.68
C MET A 132 -17.17 -0.39 -0.39
N PHE A 133 -17.60 -1.49 0.22
CA PHE A 133 -18.36 -1.45 1.48
C PHE A 133 -17.54 -0.95 2.67
N LYS A 134 -16.22 -1.20 2.71
CA LYS A 134 -15.34 -0.59 3.73
C LYS A 134 -15.39 0.93 3.64
N ILE A 135 -15.33 1.48 2.43
CA ILE A 135 -15.42 2.93 2.18
C ILE A 135 -16.81 3.45 2.57
N LEU A 136 -17.89 2.80 2.15
CA LEU A 136 -19.25 3.22 2.49
C LEU A 136 -19.50 3.25 4.00
N LYS A 137 -19.00 2.25 4.73
CA LYS A 137 -19.08 2.24 6.20
C LYS A 137 -18.34 3.44 6.79
N LEU A 138 -17.10 3.69 6.36
CA LEU A 138 -16.32 4.84 6.83
C LEU A 138 -17.03 6.17 6.55
N HIS A 139 -17.58 6.33 5.35
CA HIS A 139 -18.35 7.52 4.98
C HIS A 139 -19.55 7.74 5.92
N ASN A 140 -20.31 6.68 6.22
CA ASN A 140 -21.44 6.78 7.14
C ASN A 140 -21.01 7.11 8.57
N TYR A 141 -19.84 6.63 9.02
CA TYR A 141 -19.31 7.01 10.34
C TYR A 141 -18.90 8.50 10.39
N VAL A 142 -18.30 9.03 9.32
CA VAL A 142 -17.89 10.44 9.25
C VAL A 142 -19.11 11.37 9.13
N GLY A 143 -20.09 11.02 8.28
CA GLY A 143 -21.31 11.83 8.11
C GLY A 143 -22.20 11.90 9.36
N VAL A 144 -22.21 10.86 10.21
CA VAL A 144 -22.93 10.89 11.49
C VAL A 144 -22.18 11.74 12.53
N ALA A 145 -20.84 11.73 12.51
CA ALA A 145 -20.04 12.56 13.42
C ALA A 145 -20.17 14.07 13.11
N GLU A 146 -20.26 14.45 11.83
CA GLU A 146 -20.52 15.84 11.42
C GLU A 146 -21.94 16.31 11.80
N ALA A 147 -22.93 15.43 11.77
CA ALA A 147 -24.30 15.74 12.17
C ALA A 147 -24.47 15.91 13.71
N ALA A 148 -23.58 15.32 14.51
CA ALA A 148 -23.63 15.38 15.97
C ALA A 148 -22.86 16.58 16.58
N GLY A 149 -22.05 17.29 15.80
CA GLY A 149 -21.30 18.48 16.23
C GLY A 149 -22.03 19.81 16.02
N GLY A 150 -23.32 19.75 15.69
CA GLY A 150 -24.14 20.89 15.26
C GLY A 150 -25.12 21.42 16.29
N GLU A 151 -24.87 21.31 17.59
CA GLU A 151 -25.61 22.05 18.61
C GLU A 151 -24.68 22.45 19.75
N ASP A 152 -24.03 23.61 19.61
CA ASP A 152 -23.69 24.46 20.75
C ASP A 152 -23.99 25.90 20.32
N LYS A 153 -25.06 26.46 20.89
CA LYS A 153 -25.39 27.89 20.88
C LYS A 153 -24.90 28.52 22.17
#